data_AF-A0A7C7JMF8-F1
#
_entry.id   AF-A0A7C7JMF8-F1
#
_cell.length_a   1.000
_cell.length_b   1.000
_cell.length_c   1.000
_cell.angle_alpha   90.00
_cell.angle_beta   90.00
_cell.angle_gamma   90.00
#
_symmetry.space_group_name_H-M   'P 1'
#
loop_
_entity.id
_entity.type
_entity.pdbx_description
1 polymer ?
#
loop_
_entity_poly.entity_id
_entity_poly.type
_entity_poly.pdbx_seq_one_letter_code
_entity_poly.pdbx_strand_id
1 'polypeptide(L)' 'ADISNLGKSRYGGAITAAMFLQEFVGEKDGKQIPWIHIDIAGPAWARKPYLWHPKTGGTGFGVRTAVEFILKEDKED' A
#
# COMPACT_ATOMS: atom_id res chain seq x y z
N ALA A 1 14.96 21.05 -6.76
CA ALA A 1 14.04 19.92 -6.92
C ALA A 1 12.64 20.40 -6.58
N ASP A 2 11.63 19.84 -7.24
CA ASP A 2 10.25 20.34 -7.14
C ASP A 2 9.56 19.86 -5.85
N ILE A 3 9.86 18.63 -5.42
CA ILE A 3 9.37 18.05 -4.16
C ILE A 3 10.51 17.37 -3.39
N SER A 4 10.37 17.33 -2.06
CA SER A 4 11.30 16.63 -1.16
C SER A 4 10.87 15.18 -0.98
N ASN A 5 11.82 14.24 -0.98
CA ASN A 5 11.56 12.81 -0.74
C ASN A 5 11.28 12.49 0.75
N LEU A 6 11.43 13.46 1.65
CA LEU A 6 11.12 13.34 3.07
C LEU A 6 10.20 14.49 3.52
N GLY A 7 9.30 14.17 4.44
CA GLY A 7 8.51 15.17 5.14
C GLY A 7 9.37 16.06 6.04
N LYS A 8 8.91 17.30 6.27
CA LYS A 8 9.57 18.27 7.16
C LYS A 8 9.51 17.91 8.65
N SER A 9 8.69 16.92 9.00
CA SER A 9 8.42 16.50 10.37
C SER A 9 8.62 15.00 10.54
N ARG A 10 8.93 14.58 11.76
CA ARG A 10 8.98 13.17 12.15
C ARG A 10 7.59 12.51 12.25
N TYR A 11 6.53 13.32 12.32
CA TYR A 11 5.16 12.84 12.48
C TYR A 11 4.49 12.64 11.12
N GLY A 12 3.72 11.56 10.97
CA GLY A 12 2.97 11.29 9.74
C GLY A 12 3.83 10.78 8.57
N GLY A 13 4.93 10.09 8.84
CA GLY A 13 5.83 9.58 7.80
C GLY A 13 5.14 8.71 6.74
N ALA A 14 4.28 7.78 7.16
CA ALA A 14 3.51 6.93 6.22
C ALA A 14 2.59 7.76 5.30
N ILE A 15 1.95 8.80 5.85
CA ILE A 15 1.03 9.66 5.09
C ILE A 15 1.80 10.54 4.13
N THR A 16 2.88 11.18 4.58
CA THR A 16 3.71 12.04 3.72
C THR A 16 4.43 11.25 2.62
N ALA A 17 4.78 9.98 2.88
CA ALA A 17 5.26 9.06 1.84
C ALA A 17 4.17 8.74 0.80
N ALA A 18 2.93 8.48 1.23
CA ALA A 18 1.82 8.26 0.32
C ALA A 18 1.52 9.51 -0.54
N MET A 19 1.54 10.70 0.06
CA MET A 19 1.40 11.96 -0.68
C MET A 19 2.53 12.17 -1.68
N PHE A 20 3.77 11.83 -1.32
CA PHE A 20 4.89 11.89 -2.28
C PHE A 20 4.64 11.01 -3.50
N LEU A 21 4.12 9.79 -3.32
CA LEU A 21 3.77 8.90 -4.44
C LEU A 21 2.62 9.47 -5.29
N GLN A 22 1.66 10.15 -4.66
CA GLN A 22 0.50 10.74 -5.34
C GLN A 22 0.90 11.76 -6.42
N GLU A 23 1.97 12.53 -6.20
CA GLU A 23 2.48 13.51 -7.17
C GLU A 23 2.91 12.89 -8.51
N PHE A 24 3.13 11.56 -8.54
CA PHE A 24 3.52 10.82 -9.74
C PHE A 24 2.37 10.00 -10.35
N VAL A 25 1.17 10.08 -9.79
CA VAL A 25 -0.02 9.42 -10.36
C VAL A 25 -0.60 10.31 -11.44
N GLY A 26 -0.31 9.96 -12.69
CA GLY A 26 -0.74 10.73 -13.85
C GLY A 26 -2.21 10.52 -14.25
N GLU A 27 -2.52 11.01 -15.43
CA GLU A 27 -3.81 10.86 -16.08
C GLU A 27 -3.74 9.87 -17.24
N LYS A 28 -4.88 9.25 -17.55
CA LYS A 28 -5.10 8.44 -18.74
C LYS A 28 -6.34 8.96 -19.46
N ASP A 29 -6.20 9.29 -20.75
CA ASP A 29 -7.28 9.83 -21.58
C ASP A 29 -7.97 11.07 -20.98
N GLY A 30 -7.18 11.96 -20.36
CA GLY A 30 -7.65 13.18 -19.69
C GLY A 30 -8.41 12.93 -18.38
N LYS A 31 -8.27 11.74 -17.79
CA LYS A 31 -8.88 11.37 -16.50
C LYS A 31 -7.81 10.92 -15.52
N GLN A 32 -7.94 11.35 -14.27
CA GLN A 32 -7.08 10.89 -13.17
C GLN A 32 -7.13 9.36 -13.08
N ILE A 33 -5.96 8.71 -12.99
CA ILE A 33 -5.89 7.26 -12.79
C ILE A 33 -6.44 6.95 -11.38
N PRO A 34 -7.49 6.11 -11.24
CA PRO A 34 -7.91 5.61 -9.93
C PRO A 34 -6.75 4.84 -9.29
N TRP A 35 -6.39 5.20 -8.06
CA TRP A 35 -5.20 4.68 -7.42
C TRP A 35 -5.38 4.50 -5.91
N ILE A 36 -4.75 3.46 -5.38
CA ILE A 36 -4.68 3.16 -3.96
C ILE A 36 -3.22 2.81 -3.61
N HIS A 37 -2.72 3.38 -2.51
CA HIS A 37 -1.48 2.97 -1.86
C HIS A 37 -1.77 2.16 -0.59
N ILE A 38 -1.13 1.01 -0.44
CA ILE A 38 -1.26 0.15 0.74
C ILE A 38 0.12 -0.04 1.36
N ASP A 39 0.35 0.57 2.53
CA ASP A 39 1.56 0.37 3.31
C ASP A 39 1.47 -0.92 4.14
N ILE A 40 2.31 -1.91 3.80
CA ILE A 40 2.37 -3.21 4.46
C ILE A 40 3.65 -3.40 5.31
N ALA A 41 4.42 -2.34 5.57
CA ALA A 41 5.72 -2.45 6.23
C ALA A 41 5.66 -3.19 7.57
N GLY A 42 4.59 -2.99 8.35
CA GLY A 42 4.36 -3.69 9.61
C GLY A 42 4.09 -5.19 9.43
N PRO A 43 2.98 -5.58 8.79
CA PRO A 43 2.56 -6.98 8.75
C PRO A 43 3.30 -7.83 7.70
N ALA A 44 4.09 -7.27 6.79
CA ALA A 44 4.78 -8.04 5.74
C ALA A 44 5.77 -9.08 6.28
N TRP A 45 6.33 -8.86 7.49
CA TRP A 45 7.35 -9.73 8.08
C TRP A 45 7.09 -10.04 9.56
N ALA A 46 6.96 -11.33 9.88
CA ALA A 46 6.80 -11.84 11.23
C ALA A 46 8.16 -12.04 11.91
N ARG A 47 8.43 -11.29 12.99
CA ARG A 47 9.63 -11.50 13.83
C ARG A 47 9.46 -12.63 14.85
N LYS A 48 8.22 -13.02 15.12
CA LYS A 48 7.85 -14.13 16.00
C LYS A 48 6.60 -14.80 15.45
N PRO A 49 6.38 -16.10 15.72
CA PRO A 49 5.10 -16.75 15.43
C PRO A 49 3.93 -16.01 16.06
N TYR A 50 2.79 -15.94 15.36
CA TYR A 50 1.54 -15.40 15.90
C TYR A 50 0.32 -15.99 15.19
N LEU A 51 -0.77 -16.17 15.93
CA LEU A 51 -2.08 -16.62 15.40
C LEU A 51 -1.95 -17.73 14.33
N TRP A 52 -2.31 -17.39 13.09
CA TRP A 52 -2.35 -18.24 11.91
C TRP A 52 -1.02 -18.30 11.14
N HIS A 53 0.01 -17.57 11.57
CA HIS A 53 1.35 -17.58 11.01
C HIS A 53 2.35 -18.18 12.02
N PRO A 54 2.55 -19.51 12.02
CA PRO A 54 3.31 -20.22 13.06
C PRO A 54 4.84 -20.12 12.89
N LYS A 55 5.33 -19.45 11.84
CA LYS A 55 6.76 -19.29 11.55
C LYS A 55 7.17 -17.83 11.65
N THR A 56 8.48 -17.57 11.68
CA THR A 56 9.02 -16.25 11.39
C THR A 56 9.24 -16.11 9.88
N GLY A 57 9.28 -14.88 9.37
CA GLY A 57 9.54 -14.61 7.96
C GLY A 57 8.42 -13.86 7.25
N GLY A 58 8.40 -13.96 5.92
CA GLY A 58 7.39 -13.32 5.08
C GLY A 58 5.99 -13.88 5.32
N THR A 59 5.03 -12.99 5.54
CA THR A 59 3.67 -13.37 5.94
C THR A 59 2.69 -13.54 4.78
N GLY A 60 3.01 -12.96 3.62
CA GLY A 60 2.07 -12.84 2.50
C GLY A 60 0.88 -11.89 2.79
N PHE A 61 1.01 -10.99 3.76
CA PHE A 61 -0.03 -10.01 4.08
C PHE A 61 -0.41 -9.18 2.85
N GLY A 62 -1.71 -8.92 2.67
CA GLY A 62 -2.26 -8.19 1.54
C GLY A 62 -2.68 -9.07 0.35
N VAL A 63 -2.04 -10.24 0.13
CA VAL A 63 -2.34 -11.09 -1.04
C VAL A 63 -3.81 -11.54 -1.07
N ARG A 64 -4.32 -12.10 0.04
CA ARG A 64 -5.72 -12.55 0.13
C ARG A 64 -6.70 -11.40 -0.06
N THR A 65 -6.40 -10.24 0.51
CA THR A 65 -7.24 -9.03 0.38
C THR A 65 -7.29 -8.55 -1.06
N ALA A 66 -6.14 -8.48 -1.74
CA ALA A 66 -6.07 -8.04 -3.13
C ALA A 66 -6.79 -9.02 -4.07
N VAL A 67 -6.61 -10.32 -3.89
CA VAL A 67 -7.32 -11.35 -4.67
C VAL A 67 -8.82 -11.24 -4.46
N GLU A 68 -9.28 -11.15 -3.21
CA GLU A 68 -10.71 -11.03 -2.91
C GLU A 68 -11.31 -9.72 -3.45
N PHE A 69 -10.57 -8.61 -3.37
CA PHE A 69 -11.00 -7.34 -3.95
C PHE A 69 -11.23 -7.47 -5.46
N ILE A 70 -10.24 -7.99 -6.20
CA ILE A 70 -10.36 -8.20 -7.65
C ILE A 70 -11.52 -9.14 -7.99
N LEU A 71 -11.70 -10.23 -7.24
CA LEU A 71 -12.79 -11.19 -7.47
C LEU A 71 -14.18 -10.62 -7.16
N LYS A 72 -14.28 -9.57 -6.34
CA LYS A 72 -15.55 -8.88 -6.09
C LYS A 72 -15.87 -7.87 -7.18
N GLU A 73 -14.89 -7.07 -7.58
CA GLU A 73 -15.06 -6.12 -8.70
C GLU A 73 -15.47 -6.87 -9.98
N ASP A 74 -14.86 -8.03 -10.28
CA ASP A 74 -15.21 -8.85 -11.45
C ASP A 74 -16.64 -9.43 -11.43
N LYS A 75 -17.28 -9.51 -10.25
CA LYS A 75 -18.64 -10.05 -10.09
C LYS A 75 -19.72 -8.97 -10.06
N GLU A 76 -19.34 -7.71 -9.90
CA GLU A 76 -20.25 -6.57 -9.85
C GLU A 76 -20.42 -5.90 -11.24
N ASP A 77 -19.60 -6.29 -12.22
CA ASP A 77 -19.75 -6.04 -13.66
C ASP A 77 -20.61 -7.11 -14.37
#